data_AF-A0AB34ILD7-F1
#
_entry.id   AF-A0AB34ILD7-F1
#
_cell.length_a   1.000
_cell.length_b   1.000
_cell.length_c   1.000
_cell.angle_alpha   90.00
_cell.angle_beta   90.00
_cell.angle_gamma   90.00
#
_symmetry.space_group_name_H-M   'P 1'
#
loop_
_entity.id
_entity.type
_entity.pdbx_description
1 polymer ?
#
loop_
_entity_poly.entity_id
_entity_poly.type
_entity_poly.pdbx_seq_one_letter_code
_entity_poly.pdbx_strand_id
1 'polypeptide(L)'
;MMQAALGAGILASGFLAAYFSRRGALLAAQKPELVERSLGTSQLRRFPWGGEAFEMKLLPLCLLTGSLSLASAVALTAPSGPLSSLELARGPVLVSLFWVWGFFNCVGAQVLSKSAGAQAARVAERALYNTLEQGVPFLSLLWMSAACVDASLASSCGFVYCFFRMFYGFAYSYYGGFSMLCELVTAPNYTVISTYLCWLAYFGFTGGSIFDVVGHSFFVWVPLSLVSSLVFLVVLWNYPAGKAAAEVNLAWNSNK
;
A
#
# COMPACT_ATOMS: atom_id res chain seq x y z
N MET A 1 3.86 -1.77 27.57
CA MET A 1 2.92 -1.86 26.44
C MET A 1 3.59 -2.17 25.10
N MET A 2 4.67 -1.49 24.70
CA MET A 2 5.33 -1.71 23.40
C MET A 2 5.83 -3.15 23.16
N GLN A 3 6.42 -3.80 24.16
CA GLN A 3 6.88 -5.21 24.05
C GLN A 3 5.72 -6.19 23.82
N ALA A 4 4.57 -5.96 24.43
CA ALA A 4 3.39 -6.80 24.26
C ALA A 4 2.79 -6.66 22.85
N ALA A 5 2.76 -5.44 22.31
CA ALA A 5 2.32 -5.18 20.93
C ALA A 5 3.25 -5.83 19.90
N LEU A 6 4.57 -5.75 20.11
CA LEU A 6 5.58 -6.45 19.30
C LEU A 6 5.40 -7.97 19.34
N GLY A 7 5.22 -8.54 20.54
CA GLY A 7 4.96 -9.97 20.71
C GLY A 7 3.68 -10.42 20.00
N ALA A 8 2.59 -9.66 20.15
CA ALA A 8 1.33 -9.94 19.45
C ALA A 8 1.49 -9.86 17.92
N GLY A 9 2.23 -8.87 17.41
CA GLY A 9 2.51 -8.73 15.99
C GLY A 9 3.31 -9.90 15.41
N ILE A 10 4.34 -10.36 16.12
CA ILE A 10 5.14 -11.54 15.73
C ILE A 10 4.28 -12.80 15.73
N LEU A 11 3.46 -13.01 16.76
CA LEU A 11 2.57 -14.18 16.86
C LEU A 11 1.50 -14.18 15.76
N ALA A 12 0.84 -13.04 15.52
CA ALA A 12 -0.14 -12.91 14.46
C ALA A 12 0.48 -13.15 13.08
N SER A 13 1.69 -12.61 12.84
CA SER A 13 2.43 -12.83 11.59
C SER A 13 2.80 -14.31 11.41
N GLY A 14 3.30 -14.96 12.46
CA GLY A 14 3.62 -16.39 12.44
C GLY A 14 2.39 -17.28 12.20
N PHE A 15 1.27 -16.97 12.84
CA PHE A 15 0.00 -17.67 12.64
C PHE A 15 -0.51 -17.51 11.19
N LEU A 16 -0.53 -16.27 10.67
CA LEU A 16 -0.94 -16.00 9.29
C LEU A 16 -0.02 -16.72 8.30
N ALA A 17 1.30 -16.67 8.50
CA ALA A 17 2.25 -17.37 7.66
C ALA A 17 2.02 -18.89 7.66
N ALA A 18 1.80 -19.50 8.83
CA ALA A 18 1.50 -20.92 8.95
C ALA A 18 0.16 -21.30 8.29
N TYR A 19 -0.87 -20.48 8.50
CA TYR A 19 -2.18 -20.66 7.87
C TYR A 19 -2.09 -20.60 6.34
N PHE A 20 -1.45 -19.57 5.80
CA PHE A 20 -1.30 -19.39 4.36
C PHE A 20 -0.39 -20.45 3.73
N SER A 21 0.68 -20.87 4.40
CA SER A 21 1.53 -21.96 3.95
C SER A 21 0.75 -23.28 3.82
N ARG A 22 -0.01 -23.66 4.85
CA ARG A 22 -0.88 -24.85 4.81
C ARG A 22 -1.93 -24.74 3.71
N ARG A 23 -2.59 -23.59 3.59
CA ARG A 23 -3.62 -23.39 2.55
C ARG A 23 -3.02 -23.42 1.14
N GLY A 24 -1.85 -22.83 0.96
CA GLY A 24 -1.09 -22.89 -0.29
C GLY A 24 -0.73 -24.32 -0.69
N ALA A 25 -0.28 -25.14 0.26
CA ALA A 25 0.01 -26.56 0.02
C ALA A 25 -1.24 -27.35 -0.41
N LEU A 26 -2.39 -27.11 0.25
CA LEU A 26 -3.66 -27.73 -0.12
C LEU A 26 -4.12 -27.33 -1.52
N LEU A 27 -4.00 -26.05 -1.86
CA LEU A 27 -4.34 -25.54 -3.20
C LEU A 27 -3.39 -26.09 -4.27
N ALA A 28 -2.09 -26.25 -3.95
CA ALA A 28 -1.12 -26.86 -4.84
C ALA A 28 -1.41 -28.35 -5.10
N ALA A 29 -1.82 -29.10 -4.07
CA ALA A 29 -2.23 -30.50 -4.18
C ALA A 29 -3.51 -30.72 -5.01
N GLN A 30 -4.33 -29.67 -5.18
CA GLN A 30 -5.55 -29.69 -5.98
C GLN A 30 -5.34 -29.21 -7.43
N LYS A 31 -4.10 -28.92 -7.87
CA LYS A 31 -3.83 -28.49 -9.24
C LYS A 31 -3.95 -29.67 -10.22
N PRO A 32 -4.86 -29.60 -11.22
CA PRO A 32 -4.73 -30.41 -12.44
C PRO A 32 -3.45 -29.99 -13.19
N GLU A 33 -2.87 -30.90 -13.98
CA GLU A 33 -1.66 -30.68 -14.77
C GLU A 33 -1.67 -29.34 -15.53
N LEU A 34 -0.50 -28.70 -15.52
CA LEU A 34 -0.25 -27.30 -15.90
C LEU A 34 -0.42 -27.07 -17.41
N VAL A 35 -1.60 -26.62 -17.81
CA VAL A 35 -1.74 -25.73 -18.98
C VAL A 35 -1.57 -24.30 -18.48
N GLU A 36 -0.75 -23.49 -19.16
CA GLU A 36 -0.65 -22.04 -18.91
C GLU A 36 -2.04 -21.43 -18.80
N ARG A 37 -2.39 -21.00 -17.59
CA ARG A 37 -3.72 -20.46 -17.29
C ARG A 37 -3.73 -18.98 -17.57
N SER A 38 -4.42 -18.57 -18.64
CA SER A 38 -4.82 -17.17 -18.78
C SER A 38 -5.64 -16.78 -17.54
N LEU A 39 -5.61 -15.50 -17.14
CA LEU A 39 -6.41 -14.98 -16.01
C LEU A 39 -7.89 -15.39 -16.06
N GLY A 40 -8.41 -15.76 -17.25
CA GLY A 40 -9.75 -16.32 -17.45
C GLY A 40 -9.98 -17.75 -16.89
N THR A 41 -8.97 -18.41 -16.31
CA THR A 41 -9.07 -19.80 -15.82
C THR A 41 -8.71 -19.97 -14.33
N SER A 42 -8.67 -18.87 -13.56
CA SER A 42 -8.64 -18.94 -12.09
C SER A 42 -9.78 -19.86 -11.60
N GLN A 43 -9.49 -20.82 -10.73
CA GLN A 43 -10.50 -21.77 -10.21
C GLN A 43 -11.61 -21.07 -9.40
N LEU A 44 -11.43 -19.81 -9.03
CA LEU A 44 -12.49 -18.97 -8.50
C LEU A 44 -13.27 -18.40 -9.69
N ARG A 45 -14.28 -19.14 -10.14
CA ARG A 45 -15.18 -18.78 -11.26
C ARG A 45 -15.83 -17.39 -11.13
N ARG A 46 -15.78 -16.75 -9.94
CA ARG A 46 -16.33 -15.42 -9.64
C ARG A 46 -15.53 -14.75 -8.52
N PHE A 47 -15.32 -13.44 -8.64
CA PHE A 47 -14.80 -12.64 -7.54
C PHE A 47 -15.93 -12.41 -6.51
N PRO A 48 -15.65 -12.32 -5.19
CA PRO A 48 -16.68 -12.09 -4.19
C PRO A 48 -17.37 -10.72 -4.35
N TRP A 49 -16.79 -9.84 -5.16
CA TRP A 49 -17.26 -8.49 -5.42
C TRP A 49 -17.87 -8.27 -6.81
N GLY A 50 -17.82 -9.26 -7.72
CA GLY A 50 -18.31 -9.04 -9.08
C GLY A 50 -17.82 -10.01 -10.14
N GLY A 51 -18.07 -9.64 -11.40
CA GLY A 51 -17.69 -10.39 -12.58
C GLY A 51 -16.28 -10.07 -13.07
N GLU A 52 -15.76 -8.90 -12.72
CA GLU A 52 -14.46 -8.42 -13.17
C GLU A 52 -13.41 -8.45 -12.04
N ALA A 53 -12.15 -8.60 -12.44
CA ALA A 53 -11.03 -8.54 -11.51
C ALA A 53 -10.94 -7.17 -10.83
N PHE A 54 -11.25 -6.11 -11.58
CA PHE A 54 -11.23 -4.72 -11.14
C PHE A 54 -12.56 -4.04 -11.49
N GLU A 55 -13.50 -4.05 -10.55
CA GLU A 55 -14.82 -3.43 -10.72
C GLU A 55 -14.74 -1.94 -10.40
N MET A 56 -14.70 -1.09 -11.44
CA MET A 56 -14.47 0.36 -11.29
C MET A 56 -15.43 1.04 -10.29
N LYS A 57 -16.69 0.59 -10.23
CA LYS A 57 -17.71 1.08 -9.29
C LYS A 57 -17.35 0.91 -7.81
N LEU A 58 -16.40 0.02 -7.49
CA LEU A 58 -15.96 -0.27 -6.12
C LEU A 58 -14.72 0.52 -5.71
N LEU A 59 -14.05 1.22 -6.63
CA LEU A 59 -12.88 2.04 -6.28
C LEU A 59 -13.17 3.06 -5.17
N PRO A 60 -14.32 3.79 -5.18
CA PRO A 60 -14.61 4.75 -4.10
C PRO A 60 -14.61 4.10 -2.70
N LEU A 61 -15.03 2.83 -2.59
CA LEU A 61 -15.02 2.10 -1.32
C LEU A 61 -13.59 1.76 -0.86
N CYS A 62 -12.70 1.39 -1.78
CA CYS A 62 -11.28 1.20 -1.49
C CYS A 62 -10.64 2.50 -1.00
N LEU A 63 -10.90 3.62 -1.68
CA LEU A 63 -10.40 4.95 -1.28
C LEU A 63 -10.96 5.40 0.07
N LEU A 64 -12.22 5.11 0.35
CA LEU A 64 -12.81 5.39 1.66
C LEU A 64 -12.09 4.59 2.75
N THR A 65 -11.73 3.33 2.51
CA THR A 65 -10.97 2.52 3.47
C THR A 65 -9.60 3.13 3.78
N GLY A 66 -8.91 3.64 2.75
CA GLY A 66 -7.66 4.40 2.94
C GLY A 66 -7.86 5.67 3.76
N SER A 67 -8.91 6.42 3.45
CA SER A 67 -9.26 7.69 4.13
C SER A 67 -9.62 7.48 5.60
N LEU A 68 -10.40 6.43 5.91
CA LEU A 68 -10.75 6.05 7.27
C LEU A 68 -9.51 5.62 8.08
N SER A 69 -8.62 4.84 7.46
CA SER A 69 -7.40 4.36 8.11
C SER A 69 -6.44 5.51 8.45
N LEU A 70 -6.22 6.42 7.50
CA LEU A 70 -5.40 7.61 7.70
C LEU A 70 -6.02 8.56 8.73
N ALA A 71 -7.31 8.90 8.60
CA ALA A 71 -7.98 9.81 9.52
C ALA A 71 -7.99 9.27 10.96
N SER A 72 -8.08 7.95 11.13
CA SER A 72 -7.94 7.29 12.44
C SER A 72 -6.53 7.49 13.00
N ALA A 73 -5.49 7.31 12.18
CA ALA A 73 -4.11 7.53 12.61
C ALA A 73 -3.87 8.99 13.01
N VAL A 74 -4.42 9.95 12.27
CA VAL A 74 -4.32 11.38 12.60
C VAL A 74 -5.06 11.72 13.90
N ALA A 75 -6.30 11.25 14.05
CA ALA A 75 -7.13 11.59 15.21
C ALA A 75 -6.65 10.96 16.52
N LEU A 76 -5.97 9.81 16.44
CA LEU A 76 -5.48 9.07 17.62
C LEU A 76 -4.03 9.40 17.99
N THR A 77 -3.35 10.25 17.22
CA THR A 77 -1.94 10.58 17.45
C THR A 77 -1.81 12.01 17.95
N ALA A 78 -1.21 12.18 19.12
CA ALA A 78 -0.87 13.50 19.61
C ALA A 78 0.25 14.12 18.74
N PRO A 79 0.11 15.37 18.28
CA PRO A 79 1.14 16.03 17.50
C PRO A 79 2.40 16.24 18.34
N SER A 80 3.56 16.05 17.72
CA SER A 80 4.86 16.32 18.33
C SER A 80 5.56 17.55 17.73
N GLY A 81 5.03 18.06 16.63
CA GLY A 81 5.74 18.99 15.76
C GLY A 81 6.88 18.31 14.98
N PRO A 82 7.68 19.10 14.26
CA PRO A 82 8.76 18.63 13.40
C PRO A 82 9.88 17.92 14.18
N LEU A 83 10.67 17.10 13.50
CA LEU A 83 11.85 16.44 14.08
C LEU A 83 12.84 17.48 14.64
N SER A 84 12.97 17.49 15.96
CA SER A 84 13.92 18.34 16.70
C SER A 84 14.88 17.54 17.60
N SER A 85 14.70 16.21 17.68
CA SER A 85 15.52 15.33 18.52
C SER A 85 15.57 13.90 17.99
N LEU A 86 16.54 13.12 18.48
CA LEU A 86 16.63 11.68 18.20
C LEU A 86 15.44 10.89 18.76
N GLU A 87 14.81 11.38 19.83
CA GLU A 87 13.63 10.74 20.41
C GLU A 87 12.45 10.79 19.44
N LEU A 88 12.20 11.95 18.83
CA LEU A 88 11.15 12.10 17.82
C LEU A 88 11.47 11.32 16.54
N ALA A 89 12.75 11.09 16.24
CA ALA A 89 13.17 10.27 15.09
C ALA A 89 12.90 8.77 15.26
N ARG A 90 12.58 8.29 16.48
CA ARG A 90 12.34 6.86 16.72
C ARG A 90 11.18 6.31 15.88
N GLY A 91 10.10 7.07 15.74
CA GLY A 91 8.93 6.67 14.98
C GLY A 91 9.25 6.44 13.49
N PRO A 92 9.80 7.43 12.76
CA PRO A 92 10.13 7.26 11.34
C PRO A 92 11.19 6.18 11.09
N VAL A 93 12.16 6.00 12.01
CA VAL A 93 13.12 4.90 11.96
C VAL A 93 12.41 3.54 12.03
N LEU A 94 11.50 3.35 12.99
CA LEU A 94 10.77 2.09 13.12
C LEU A 94 9.88 1.80 11.90
N VAL A 95 9.23 2.83 11.34
CA VAL A 95 8.47 2.69 10.10
C VAL A 95 9.38 2.26 8.94
N SER A 96 10.56 2.86 8.82
CA SER A 96 11.54 2.52 7.78
C SER A 96 12.04 1.08 7.92
N LEU A 97 12.36 0.64 9.15
CA LEU A 97 12.73 -0.74 9.43
C LEU A 97 11.59 -1.71 9.10
N PHE A 98 10.35 -1.33 9.42
CA PHE A 98 9.18 -2.15 9.10
C PHE A 98 8.98 -2.30 7.58
N TRP A 99 9.18 -1.20 6.83
CA TRP A 99 9.17 -1.23 5.37
C TRP A 99 10.26 -2.15 4.81
N VAL A 100 11.50 -2.04 5.31
CA VAL A 100 12.63 -2.88 4.88
C VAL A 100 12.34 -4.35 5.15
N TRP A 101 11.75 -4.68 6.30
CA TRP A 101 11.32 -6.05 6.58
C TRP A 101 10.28 -6.54 5.58
N GLY A 102 9.23 -5.74 5.30
CA GLY A 102 8.23 -6.05 4.26
C GLY A 102 8.85 -6.26 2.88
N PHE A 103 9.80 -5.40 2.48
CA PHE A 103 10.53 -5.50 1.23
C PHE A 103 11.29 -6.84 1.12
N PHE A 104 12.06 -7.23 2.15
CA PHE A 104 12.78 -8.50 2.12
C PHE A 104 11.86 -9.72 2.14
N ASN A 105 10.65 -9.63 2.72
CA ASN A 105 9.65 -10.69 2.56
C ASN A 105 9.23 -10.85 1.08
N CYS A 106 9.03 -9.75 0.34
CA CYS A 106 8.74 -9.80 -1.09
C CYS A 106 9.90 -10.39 -1.90
N VAL A 107 11.15 -10.05 -1.56
CA VAL A 107 12.34 -10.66 -2.18
C VAL A 107 12.38 -12.16 -1.92
N GLY A 108 12.17 -12.59 -0.67
CA GLY A 108 12.09 -14.01 -0.32
C GLY A 108 11.01 -14.75 -1.11
N ALA A 109 9.81 -14.16 -1.22
CA ALA A 109 8.72 -14.72 -2.00
C ALA A 109 9.08 -14.84 -3.50
N GLN A 110 9.77 -13.85 -4.06
CA GLN A 110 10.26 -13.90 -5.44
C GLN A 110 11.26 -15.03 -5.66
N VAL A 111 12.24 -15.18 -4.77
CA VAL A 111 13.26 -16.25 -4.86
C VAL A 111 12.61 -17.62 -4.77
N LEU A 112 11.73 -17.84 -3.79
CA LEU A 112 11.04 -19.12 -3.59
C LEU A 112 10.11 -19.46 -4.76
N SER A 113 9.52 -18.46 -5.42
CA SER A 113 8.59 -18.70 -6.52
C SER A 113 9.27 -19.11 -7.83
N LYS A 114 10.60 -18.90 -7.97
CA LYS A 114 11.34 -19.29 -9.18
C LYS A 114 11.33 -20.79 -9.43
N SER A 115 11.39 -21.61 -8.38
CA SER A 115 11.33 -23.07 -8.51
C SER A 115 9.91 -23.60 -8.73
N ALA A 116 8.87 -22.78 -8.52
CA ALA A 116 7.46 -23.16 -8.66
C ALA A 116 6.90 -22.96 -10.09
N GLY A 117 7.71 -22.42 -11.02
CA GLY A 117 7.35 -22.23 -12.43
C GLY A 117 7.25 -20.76 -12.86
N ALA A 118 7.24 -20.52 -14.18
CA ALA A 118 7.35 -19.18 -14.77
C ALA A 118 6.23 -18.22 -14.31
N GLN A 119 4.99 -18.70 -14.21
CA GLN A 119 3.87 -17.86 -13.77
C GLN A 119 3.99 -17.45 -12.30
N ALA A 120 4.41 -18.36 -11.41
CA ALA A 120 4.61 -18.03 -10.00
C ALA A 120 5.75 -17.00 -9.85
N ALA A 121 6.85 -17.19 -10.59
CA ALA A 121 7.96 -16.25 -10.64
C ALA A 121 7.51 -14.85 -11.10
N ARG A 122 6.73 -14.76 -12.19
CA ARG A 122 6.18 -13.50 -12.71
C ARG A 122 5.27 -12.80 -11.69
N VAL A 123 4.37 -13.52 -11.04
CA VAL A 123 3.46 -12.97 -10.03
C VAL A 123 4.25 -12.38 -8.85
N ALA A 124 5.23 -13.11 -8.33
CA ALA A 124 6.06 -12.65 -7.23
C ALA A 124 6.96 -11.46 -7.62
N GLU A 125 7.46 -11.44 -8.86
CA GLU A 125 8.23 -10.33 -9.42
C GLU A 125 7.38 -9.06 -9.55
N ARG A 126 6.14 -9.15 -10.03
CA ARG A 126 5.23 -8.00 -10.07
C ARG A 126 4.91 -7.46 -8.68
N ALA A 127 4.74 -8.34 -7.68
CA ALA A 127 4.54 -7.94 -6.30
C ALA A 127 5.74 -7.16 -5.73
N LEU A 128 6.96 -7.63 -6.02
CA LEU A 128 8.19 -6.96 -5.64
C LEU A 128 8.35 -5.60 -6.33
N TYR A 129 8.14 -5.53 -7.65
CA TYR A 129 8.27 -4.29 -8.40
C TYR A 129 7.29 -3.21 -7.92
N ASN A 130 6.04 -3.56 -7.67
CA ASN A 130 5.10 -2.58 -7.12
C ASN A 130 5.53 -2.06 -5.73
N THR A 131 6.12 -2.94 -4.90
CA THR A 131 6.66 -2.54 -3.59
C THR A 131 7.83 -1.56 -3.73
N LEU A 132 8.71 -1.78 -4.71
CA LEU A 132 9.83 -0.88 -5.02
C LEU A 132 9.37 0.46 -5.58
N GLU A 133 8.46 0.44 -6.57
CA GLU A 133 7.89 1.64 -7.21
C GLU A 133 7.27 2.58 -6.17
N GLN A 134 6.60 2.02 -5.16
CA GLN A 134 5.93 2.77 -4.11
C GLN A 134 6.84 3.10 -2.92
N GLY A 135 7.94 2.35 -2.74
CA GLY A 135 8.87 2.53 -1.63
C GLY A 135 9.62 3.85 -1.66
N VAL A 136 10.12 4.24 -2.84
CA VAL A 136 10.88 5.49 -3.02
C VAL A 136 10.06 6.72 -2.66
N PRO A 137 8.85 6.96 -3.23
CA PRO A 137 8.05 8.11 -2.85
C PRO A 137 7.63 8.03 -1.37
N PHE A 138 7.25 6.84 -0.88
CA PHE A 138 6.84 6.68 0.52
C PHE A 138 7.94 7.08 1.51
N LEU A 139 9.14 6.48 1.42
CA LEU A 139 10.20 6.73 2.39
C LEU A 139 10.66 8.19 2.34
N SER A 140 10.78 8.75 1.14
CA SER A 140 11.18 10.17 0.97
C SER A 140 10.15 11.10 1.64
N LEU A 141 8.87 10.89 1.36
CA LEU A 141 7.80 11.72 1.90
C LEU A 141 7.59 11.51 3.41
N LEU A 142 7.78 10.30 3.93
CA LEU A 142 7.76 10.01 5.37
C LEU A 142 8.79 10.87 6.10
N TRP A 143 10.04 10.83 5.65
CA TRP A 143 11.13 11.55 6.30
C TRP A 143 11.01 13.06 6.15
N MET A 144 10.62 13.56 4.97
CA MET A 144 10.34 14.98 4.77
C MET A 144 9.18 15.45 5.64
N SER A 145 8.07 14.71 5.71
CA SER A 145 6.91 15.09 6.53
C SER A 145 7.24 15.07 8.02
N ALA A 146 8.04 14.10 8.47
CA ALA A 146 8.53 14.08 9.85
C ALA A 146 9.45 15.28 10.14
N ALA A 147 10.37 15.60 9.22
CA ALA A 147 11.35 16.66 9.39
C ALA A 147 10.73 18.07 9.33
N CYS A 148 9.69 18.27 8.53
CA CYS A 148 9.14 19.59 8.25
C CYS A 148 7.78 19.86 8.91
N VAL A 149 6.97 18.83 9.16
CA VAL A 149 5.57 19.00 9.55
C VAL A 149 5.31 18.41 10.94
N ASP A 150 5.28 17.09 11.08
CA ASP A 150 5.05 16.43 12.36
C ASP A 150 5.58 14.99 12.38
N ALA A 151 6.51 14.71 13.30
CA ALA A 151 7.19 13.42 13.39
C ALA A 151 6.26 12.28 13.85
N SER A 152 5.43 12.51 14.86
CA SER A 152 4.50 11.51 15.41
C SER A 152 3.41 11.14 14.40
N LEU A 153 2.79 12.14 13.77
CA LEU A 153 1.74 11.92 12.77
C LEU A 153 2.29 11.26 11.50
N ALA A 154 3.48 11.67 11.05
CA ALA A 154 4.18 10.98 9.98
C ALA A 154 4.42 9.50 10.34
N SER A 155 4.90 9.21 11.56
CA SER A 155 5.12 7.83 12.00
C SER A 155 3.85 7.00 12.01
N SER A 156 2.76 7.50 12.61
CA SER A 156 1.49 6.77 12.69
C SER A 156 0.90 6.47 11.30
N CYS A 157 0.91 7.46 10.39
CA CYS A 157 0.47 7.25 9.01
C CYS A 157 1.41 6.28 8.25
N GLY A 158 2.70 6.32 8.56
CA GLY A 158 3.69 5.42 8.00
C GLY A 158 3.48 3.96 8.42
N PHE A 159 3.04 3.73 9.67
CA PHE A 159 2.64 2.39 10.11
C PHE A 159 1.39 1.88 9.38
N VAL A 160 0.40 2.75 9.13
CA VAL A 160 -0.76 2.40 8.29
C VAL A 160 -0.28 1.96 6.90
N TYR A 161 0.62 2.73 6.28
CA TYR A 161 1.21 2.37 5.00
C TYR A 161 1.88 0.98 5.05
N CYS A 162 2.81 0.76 5.98
CA CYS A 162 3.57 -0.49 6.04
C CYS A 162 2.66 -1.69 6.32
N PHE A 163 1.68 -1.56 7.21
CA PHE A 163 0.72 -2.61 7.53
C PHE A 163 -0.02 -3.09 6.27
N PHE A 164 -0.64 -2.18 5.52
CA PHE A 164 -1.38 -2.55 4.31
C PHE A 164 -0.46 -3.07 3.20
N ARG A 165 0.75 -2.52 3.08
CA ARG A 165 1.73 -2.96 2.08
C ARG A 165 2.15 -4.41 2.26
N MET A 166 2.21 -4.93 3.49
CA MET A 166 2.53 -6.35 3.74
C MET A 166 1.51 -7.31 3.11
N PHE A 167 0.26 -6.88 2.96
CA PHE A 167 -0.80 -7.72 2.37
C PHE A 167 -0.84 -7.65 0.85
N TYR A 168 -0.11 -6.73 0.21
CA TYR A 168 -0.12 -6.57 -1.24
C TYR A 168 0.35 -7.83 -1.98
N GLY A 169 1.49 -8.41 -1.56
CA GLY A 169 2.01 -9.63 -2.18
C GLY A 169 1.02 -10.81 -2.09
N PHE A 170 0.31 -10.92 -0.97
CA PHE A 170 -0.74 -11.91 -0.78
C PHE A 170 -1.94 -11.63 -1.69
N ALA A 171 -2.44 -10.40 -1.73
CA ALA A 171 -3.56 -9.99 -2.58
C ALA A 171 -3.29 -10.25 -4.06
N TYR A 172 -2.08 -9.91 -4.52
CA TYR A 172 -1.64 -10.11 -5.90
C TYR A 172 -1.49 -11.61 -6.23
N SER A 173 -0.92 -12.38 -5.31
CA SER A 173 -0.74 -13.83 -5.49
C SER A 173 -2.05 -14.60 -5.47
N TYR A 174 -3.06 -14.14 -4.72
CA TYR A 174 -4.34 -14.85 -4.55
C TYR A 174 -5.11 -15.01 -5.86
N TYR A 175 -5.14 -13.96 -6.69
CA TYR A 175 -5.78 -13.99 -8.02
C TYR A 175 -4.77 -14.07 -9.19
N GLY A 176 -3.46 -14.06 -8.90
CA GLY A 176 -2.41 -14.14 -9.91
C GLY A 176 -2.27 -12.87 -10.78
N GLY A 177 -2.78 -11.74 -10.29
CA GLY A 177 -2.84 -10.49 -11.02
C GLY A 177 -3.48 -9.36 -10.20
N PHE A 178 -3.49 -8.16 -10.77
CA PHE A 178 -4.09 -7.00 -10.14
C PHE A 178 -5.63 -7.14 -10.08
N SER A 179 -6.22 -6.88 -8.92
CA SER A 179 -7.65 -7.09 -8.64
C SER A 179 -8.16 -6.10 -7.60
N MET A 180 -9.47 -6.07 -7.32
CA MET A 180 -10.03 -5.22 -6.25
C MET A 180 -9.44 -5.52 -4.87
N LEU A 181 -9.01 -6.77 -4.61
CA LEU A 181 -8.30 -7.08 -3.37
C LEU A 181 -6.94 -6.37 -3.30
N CYS A 182 -6.23 -6.27 -4.43
CA CYS A 182 -5.00 -5.48 -4.50
C CYS A 182 -5.30 -4.00 -4.26
N GLU A 183 -6.36 -3.47 -4.89
CA GLU A 183 -6.75 -2.07 -4.72
C GLU A 183 -7.16 -1.77 -3.27
N LEU A 184 -7.93 -2.65 -2.63
CA LEU A 184 -8.34 -2.49 -1.23
C LEU A 184 -7.14 -2.34 -0.29
N VAL A 185 -6.08 -3.13 -0.50
CA VAL A 185 -4.86 -3.04 0.31
C VAL A 185 -3.90 -1.95 -0.17
N THR A 186 -4.06 -1.41 -1.38
CA THR A 186 -3.17 -0.36 -1.89
C THR A 186 -3.73 1.05 -1.70
N ALA A 187 -5.06 1.21 -1.69
CA ALA A 187 -5.71 2.50 -1.50
C ALA A 187 -5.26 3.23 -0.22
N PRO A 188 -5.10 2.57 0.95
CA PRO A 188 -4.51 3.21 2.13
C PRO A 188 -3.08 3.72 1.89
N ASN A 189 -2.28 3.02 1.10
CA ASN A 189 -0.93 3.46 0.75
C ASN A 189 -0.95 4.74 -0.09
N TYR A 190 -1.82 4.79 -1.11
CA TYR A 190 -2.00 5.99 -1.93
C TYR A 190 -2.48 7.17 -1.10
N THR A 191 -3.43 6.95 -0.19
CA THR A 191 -3.93 8.00 0.70
C THR A 191 -2.83 8.56 1.61
N VAL A 192 -1.93 7.73 2.14
CA VAL A 192 -0.79 8.21 2.94
C VAL A 192 0.16 9.05 2.09
N ILE A 193 0.53 8.57 0.90
CA ILE A 193 1.43 9.29 -0.01
C ILE A 193 0.84 10.63 -0.44
N SER A 194 -0.42 10.66 -0.90
CA SER A 194 -1.10 11.88 -1.34
C SER A 194 -1.24 12.88 -0.18
N THR A 195 -1.51 12.39 1.02
CA THR A 195 -1.62 13.24 2.20
C THR A 195 -0.29 13.85 2.61
N TYR A 196 0.81 13.09 2.62
CA TYR A 196 2.15 13.66 2.86
C TYR A 196 2.52 14.73 1.83
N LEU A 197 2.20 14.49 0.56
CA LEU A 197 2.40 15.52 -0.49
C LEU A 197 1.63 16.80 -0.16
N CYS A 198 0.36 16.69 0.28
CA CYS A 198 -0.43 17.85 0.69
C CYS A 198 0.18 18.57 1.92
N TRP A 199 0.66 17.83 2.91
CA TRP A 199 1.30 18.41 4.11
C TRP A 199 2.56 19.20 3.73
N LEU A 200 3.42 18.60 2.90
CA LEU A 200 4.65 19.23 2.44
C LEU A 200 4.40 20.39 1.50
N ALA A 201 3.39 20.32 0.64
CA ALA A 201 2.98 21.44 -0.18
C ALA A 201 2.52 22.62 0.70
N TYR A 202 1.67 22.35 1.69
CA TYR A 202 1.22 23.38 2.64
C TYR A 202 2.41 24.01 3.39
N PHE A 203 3.32 23.20 3.91
CA PHE A 203 4.54 23.67 4.55
C PHE A 203 5.39 24.51 3.59
N GLY A 204 5.60 24.06 2.35
CA GLY A 204 6.37 24.79 1.36
C GLY A 204 5.77 26.16 0.98
N PHE A 205 4.44 26.29 0.97
CA PHE A 205 3.77 27.55 0.65
C PHE A 205 3.63 28.51 1.84
N THR A 206 3.53 28.00 3.07
CA THR A 206 3.16 28.82 4.24
C THR A 206 4.25 28.89 5.31
N GLY A 207 5.21 27.96 5.30
CA GLY A 207 6.16 27.73 6.39
C GLY A 207 5.55 27.13 7.65
N GLY A 208 4.24 26.88 7.69
CA GLY A 208 3.50 26.38 8.86
C GLY A 208 3.06 24.92 8.74
N SER A 209 2.48 24.40 9.83
CA SER A 209 1.87 23.07 9.84
C SER A 209 0.41 23.14 9.40
N ILE A 210 0.01 22.23 8.51
CA ILE A 210 -1.40 22.12 8.10
C ILE A 210 -2.33 21.80 9.28
N PHE A 211 -1.79 21.16 10.32
CA PHE A 211 -2.53 20.79 11.52
C PHE A 211 -2.88 21.98 12.41
N ASP A 212 -2.17 23.10 12.29
CA ASP A 212 -2.51 24.34 13.01
C ASP A 212 -3.80 24.97 12.47
N VAL A 213 -4.15 24.68 11.22
CA VAL A 213 -5.37 25.20 10.55
C VAL A 213 -6.49 24.18 10.55
N VAL A 214 -6.20 22.94 10.16
CA VAL A 214 -7.21 21.89 9.94
C VAL A 214 -7.51 21.13 11.24
N GLY A 215 -6.59 21.15 12.20
CA GLY A 215 -6.67 20.34 13.42
C GLY A 215 -6.52 18.84 13.15
N HIS A 216 -6.95 18.02 14.10
CA HIS A 216 -6.77 16.55 14.10
C HIS A 216 -8.11 15.80 14.05
N SER A 217 -9.20 16.49 13.68
CA SER A 217 -10.54 15.90 13.72
C SER A 217 -10.70 14.78 12.68
N PHE A 218 -11.10 13.59 13.14
CA PHE A 218 -11.42 12.45 12.28
C PHE A 218 -12.40 12.84 11.16
N PHE A 219 -13.47 13.56 11.51
CA PHE A 219 -14.53 13.95 10.56
C PHE A 219 -14.06 14.96 9.51
N VAL A 220 -12.96 15.68 9.77
CA VAL A 220 -12.35 16.60 8.80
C VAL A 220 -11.38 15.85 7.89
N TRP A 221 -10.56 14.96 8.46
CA TRP A 221 -9.54 14.24 7.70
C TRP A 221 -10.10 13.16 6.77
N VAL A 222 -11.26 12.56 7.08
CA VAL A 222 -11.90 11.60 6.16
C VAL A 222 -12.23 12.23 4.79
N PRO A 223 -13.04 13.30 4.68
CA PRO A 223 -13.34 13.89 3.38
C PRO A 223 -12.11 14.54 2.73
N LEU A 224 -11.22 15.17 3.53
CA LEU A 224 -10.02 15.82 3.00
C LEU A 224 -9.07 14.81 2.33
N SER A 225 -8.79 13.69 3.00
CA SER A 225 -7.92 12.64 2.45
C SER A 225 -8.55 11.91 1.27
N LEU A 226 -9.87 11.71 1.28
CA LEU A 226 -10.59 11.13 0.14
C LEU A 226 -10.47 12.02 -1.10
N VAL A 227 -10.68 13.32 -0.96
CA VAL A 227 -10.52 14.29 -2.05
C VAL A 227 -9.07 14.32 -2.53
N SER A 228 -8.09 14.33 -1.61
CA SER A 228 -6.67 14.28 -1.97
C SER A 228 -6.33 13.03 -2.79
N SER A 229 -6.82 11.86 -2.40
CA SER A 229 -6.63 10.63 -3.17
C SER A 229 -7.28 10.68 -4.54
N LEU A 230 -8.48 11.25 -4.66
CA LEU A 230 -9.13 11.42 -5.97
C LEU A 230 -8.34 12.38 -6.87
N VAL A 231 -7.86 13.50 -6.34
CA VAL A 231 -7.00 14.43 -7.08
C VAL A 231 -5.71 13.76 -7.51
N PHE A 232 -5.08 12.97 -6.63
CA PHE A 232 -3.89 12.20 -6.97
C PHE A 232 -4.14 11.24 -8.14
N LEU A 233 -5.23 10.46 -8.08
CA LEU A 233 -5.59 9.49 -9.11
C LEU A 233 -5.95 10.15 -10.46
N VAL A 234 -6.71 11.24 -10.43
CA VAL A 234 -7.22 11.89 -11.65
C VAL A 234 -6.16 12.80 -12.27
N VAL A 235 -5.38 13.50 -11.45
CA VAL A 235 -4.43 14.50 -11.94
C VAL A 235 -3.02 13.94 -12.00
N LEU A 236 -2.45 13.54 -10.85
CA LEU A 236 -1.03 13.19 -10.76
C LEU A 236 -0.70 11.88 -11.48
N TRP A 237 -1.66 10.98 -11.62
CA TRP A 237 -1.45 9.75 -12.38
C TRP A 237 -1.44 9.98 -13.90
N ASN A 238 -2.18 10.99 -14.36
CA ASN A 238 -2.34 11.28 -15.78
C ASN A 238 -1.32 12.31 -16.29
N TYR A 239 -0.93 13.28 -15.44
CA TYR A 239 -0.14 14.44 -15.84
C TYR A 239 1.23 14.50 -15.13
N PRO A 240 2.26 15.06 -15.80
CA PRO A 240 2.22 15.61 -17.16
C PRO A 240 2.28 14.54 -18.26
N ALA A 241 2.79 13.33 -17.97
CA ALA A 241 3.11 12.35 -19.01
C ALA A 241 2.44 10.98 -18.85
N GLY A 242 1.83 10.67 -17.71
CA GLY A 242 1.34 9.32 -17.40
C GLY A 242 0.30 8.80 -18.39
N LYS A 243 -0.70 9.62 -18.72
CA LYS A 243 -1.74 9.27 -19.70
C LYS A 243 -1.18 9.10 -21.11
N ALA A 244 -0.37 10.06 -21.57
CA ALA A 244 0.25 10.01 -22.88
C ALA A 244 1.16 8.78 -23.04
N ALA A 245 1.95 8.44 -22.02
CA ALA A 245 2.78 7.25 -22.01
C ALA A 245 1.95 5.96 -22.07
N ALA A 246 0.83 5.91 -21.34
CA ALA A 246 -0.09 4.76 -21.39
C ALA A 246 -0.72 4.60 -22.78
N GLU A 247 -1.16 5.68 -23.42
CA GLU A 247 -1.74 5.66 -24.77
C GLU A 247 -0.72 5.19 -25.83
N VAL A 248 0.52 5.66 -25.75
CA VAL A 248 1.62 5.19 -26.64
C VAL A 248 1.90 3.70 -26.42
N ASN A 249 1.96 3.26 -25.16
CA ASN A 249 2.20 1.85 -24.83
C ASN A 249 1.08 0.95 -25.38
N LEU A 250 -0.18 1.36 -25.21
CA LEU A 250 -1.33 0.65 -25.78
C LEU A 250 -1.25 0.61 -27.30
N ALA A 251 -1.01 1.74 -27.98
CA ALA A 251 -0.93 1.78 -29.44
C ALA A 251 0.16 0.86 -30.01
N TRP A 252 1.29 0.71 -29.31
CA TRP A 252 2.42 -0.13 -29.75
C TRP A 252 2.23 -1.61 -29.42
N ASN A 253 1.64 -1.93 -28.26
CA ASN A 253 1.59 -3.31 -27.74
C ASN A 253 0.21 -3.96 -27.85
N SER A 254 -0.86 -3.20 -28.08
CA SER A 254 -2.16 -3.79 -28.41
C SER A 254 -2.09 -4.29 -29.85
N ASN A 255 -1.72 -5.55 -30.02
CA ASN A 255 -2.00 -6.26 -31.26
C ASN A 255 -3.50 -6.14 -31.53
N LYS A 256 -3.87 -5.39 -32.57
CA LYS A 256 -5.10 -5.71 -33.29
C LYS A 256 -4.97 -7.11 -33.87
#